data_AF-A0A7S2J4Y2-F1
#
_entry.id   AF-A0A7S2J4Y2-F1
#
_cell.length_a   1.000
_cell.length_b   1.000
_cell.length_c   1.000
_cell.angle_alpha   90.00
_cell.angle_beta   90.00
_cell.angle_gamma   90.00
#
_symmetry.space_group_name_H-M   'P 1'
#
loop_
_entity.id
_entity.type
_entity.pdbx_description
1 polymer ?
#
loop_
_entity_poly.entity_id
_entity_poly.type
_entity_poly.pdbx_seq_one_letter_code
_entity_poly.pdbx_strand_id
1 'polypeptide(L)'
;VIVVAEGCGDTLLKSSGEQDAGGNKMLADVGMWLKEELLGYFKKMQQPLTVKYIDPTYTVRAVPANANDSVYCSVLAQHAVHGAMAGYTGAIVGKVDERYVMLPMHAITRMKTRRVDLQSRPFQRLLQTTGQPDLSPG
;
A
#
# COMPACT_ATOMS: atom_id res chain seq x y z
N VAL A 1 12.37 -15.31 1.44
CA VAL A 1 12.01 -13.92 1.79
C VAL A 1 10.51 -13.82 1.68
N ILE A 2 9.84 -13.21 2.65
CA ILE A 2 8.39 -13.02 2.64
C ILE A 2 8.14 -11.52 2.73
N VAL A 3 7.26 -11.00 1.85
CA VAL A 3 6.81 -9.61 1.87
C VAL A 3 5.33 -9.62 2.21
N VAL A 4 4.94 -8.83 3.19
CA VAL A 4 3.55 -8.74 3.66
C VAL A 4 3.14 -7.29 3.68
N ALA A 5 1.98 -6.98 3.11
CA ALA A 5 1.39 -5.65 3.20
C ALA A 5 0.73 -5.47 4.57
N GLU A 6 0.89 -4.29 5.20
CA GLU A 6 0.32 -3.96 6.51
C GLU A 6 -1.20 -4.24 6.60
N GLY A 7 -1.94 -3.98 5.51
CA GLY A 7 -3.38 -4.22 5.43
C GLY A 7 -3.80 -5.69 5.44
N CYS A 8 -2.86 -6.64 5.36
CA CYS A 8 -3.17 -8.08 5.45
C CYS A 8 -3.63 -8.46 6.87
N GLY A 9 -3.12 -7.77 7.90
CA GLY A 9 -3.50 -8.01 9.29
C GLY A 9 -5.00 -7.90 9.53
N ASP A 10 -5.67 -6.96 8.88
CA ASP A 10 -7.10 -6.74 9.04
C ASP A 10 -7.99 -7.89 8.53
N THR A 11 -7.45 -8.78 7.68
CA THR A 11 -8.17 -9.96 7.18
C THR A 11 -7.93 -11.19 8.07
N LEU A 12 -6.75 -11.30 8.67
CA LEU A 12 -6.30 -12.49 9.42
C LEU A 12 -6.42 -12.32 10.94
N LEU A 13 -6.35 -11.08 11.42
CA LEU A 13 -6.33 -10.72 12.83
C LEU A 13 -7.58 -9.92 13.18
N LYS A 14 -8.14 -10.18 14.35
CA LYS A 14 -9.14 -9.28 14.93
C LYS A 14 -8.41 -7.99 15.33
N SER A 15 -8.71 -6.90 14.63
CA SER A 15 -8.25 -5.58 15.04
C SER A 15 -8.71 -5.25 16.47
N SER A 16 -7.92 -4.51 17.23
CA SER A 16 -8.28 -4.02 18.57
C SER A 16 -9.55 -3.16 18.57
N GLY A 17 -9.94 -2.63 17.41
CA GLY A 17 -11.06 -1.68 17.27
C GLY A 17 -10.67 -0.25 17.63
N GLU A 18 -9.40 -0.03 17.98
CA GLU A 18 -8.85 1.28 18.27
C GLU A 18 -8.77 2.14 17.01
N GLN A 19 -8.93 3.44 17.19
CA GLN A 19 -8.82 4.43 16.13
C GLN A 19 -7.68 5.39 16.46
N ASP A 20 -7.02 5.87 15.41
CA ASP A 20 -6.06 6.97 15.54
C ASP A 20 -6.79 8.30 15.79
N ALA A 21 -6.03 9.37 16.04
CA ALA A 21 -6.58 10.71 16.25
C ALA A 21 -7.34 11.27 15.03
N GLY A 22 -7.14 10.68 13.85
CA GLY A 22 -7.85 11.02 12.61
C GLY A 22 -9.13 10.20 12.38
N GLY A 23 -9.48 9.29 13.29
CA GLY A 23 -10.63 8.39 13.16
C GLY A 23 -10.38 7.19 12.23
N ASN A 24 -9.13 6.96 11.79
CA ASN A 24 -8.79 5.77 11.02
C ASN A 24 -8.62 4.59 11.97
N LYS A 25 -9.09 3.42 11.53
CA LYS A 25 -8.88 2.17 12.26
C LYS A 25 -7.38 1.86 12.36
N MET A 26 -6.90 1.57 13.57
CA MET A 26 -5.55 1.06 13.76
C MET A 26 -5.44 -0.38 13.23
N LEU A 27 -4.47 -0.59 12.36
CA LEU A 27 -4.18 -1.90 11.77
C LEU A 27 -3.40 -2.75 12.77
N ALA A 28 -3.72 -4.05 12.81
CA ALA A 28 -2.92 -5.01 13.57
C ALA A 28 -1.55 -5.23 12.90
N ASP A 29 -0.48 -5.32 13.70
CA ASP A 29 0.86 -5.62 13.20
C ASP A 29 0.96 -7.09 12.73
N VAL A 30 0.69 -7.28 11.43
CA VAL A 30 0.76 -8.58 10.76
C VAL A 30 2.20 -9.11 10.67
N GLY A 31 3.20 -8.22 10.67
CA GLY A 31 4.59 -8.59 10.52
C GLY A 31 5.11 -9.34 11.74
N MET A 32 4.84 -8.77 12.93
CA MET A 32 5.17 -9.41 14.20
C MET A 32 4.35 -10.69 14.42
N TRP A 33 3.05 -10.67 14.11
CA TRP A 33 2.20 -11.86 14.21
C TRP A 33 2.73 -13.01 13.33
N LEU A 34 3.03 -12.75 12.06
CA LEU A 34 3.51 -13.79 11.15
C LEU A 34 4.84 -14.40 11.62
N LYS A 35 5.73 -13.57 12.17
CA LYS A 35 7.00 -14.04 12.75
C LYS A 35 6.74 -15.02 13.90
N GLU A 36 5.82 -14.69 14.81
CA GLU A 36 5.48 -15.54 15.95
C GLU A 36 4.86 -16.86 15.52
N GLU A 37 3.92 -16.84 14.56
CA GLU A 37 3.30 -18.05 14.01
C GLU A 37 4.33 -18.97 13.32
N LEU A 38 5.24 -18.42 12.52
CA LEU A 38 6.30 -19.20 11.88
C LEU A 38 7.22 -19.87 12.91
N LEU A 39 7.66 -19.12 13.92
CA LEU A 39 8.51 -19.67 14.99
C LEU A 39 7.75 -20.74 15.79
N GLY A 40 6.47 -20.53 16.08
CA GLY A 40 5.61 -21.48 16.78
C GLY A 40 5.41 -22.78 16.00
N TYR A 41 5.16 -22.69 14.69
CA TYR A 41 4.98 -23.84 13.81
C TYR A 41 6.25 -24.70 13.72
N PHE A 42 7.41 -24.08 13.48
CA PHE A 42 8.68 -24.80 13.37
C PHE A 42 9.15 -25.40 14.70
N LYS A 43 8.83 -24.74 15.83
CA LYS A 43 9.05 -25.31 17.16
C LYS A 43 8.28 -26.60 17.37
N LYS A 44 7.02 -26.69 16.90
CA LYS A 44 6.22 -27.93 16.97
C LYS A 44 6.80 -29.06 16.12
N MET A 45 7.39 -28.72 14.97
CA MET A 45 8.08 -29.68 14.10
C MET A 45 9.49 -30.04 14.58
N GLN A 46 9.96 -29.46 15.69
CA GLN A 46 11.32 -29.61 16.20
C GLN A 46 12.41 -29.24 15.18
N GLN A 47 12.11 -28.30 14.28
CA GLN A 47 13.05 -27.81 13.28
C GLN A 47 13.58 -26.43 13.68
N PRO A 48 14.90 -26.20 13.63
CA PRO A 48 15.47 -24.89 13.91
C PRO A 48 15.08 -23.89 12.80
N LEU A 49 14.53 -22.74 13.18
CA LEU A 49 14.20 -21.65 12.28
C LEU A 49 14.73 -20.32 12.86
N THR A 50 15.38 -19.52 12.02
CA THR A 50 15.74 -18.14 12.35
C THR A 50 14.95 -17.19 11.45
N VAL A 51 14.18 -16.28 12.05
CA VAL A 51 13.43 -15.25 11.32
C VAL A 51 13.99 -13.88 11.63
N LYS A 52 14.36 -13.14 10.58
CA LYS A 52 14.75 -11.73 10.68
C LYS A 52 13.58 -10.88 10.20
N TYR A 53 13.00 -10.13 11.13
CA TYR A 53 11.91 -9.18 10.83
C TYR A 53 12.51 -7.82 10.48
N ILE A 54 12.00 -7.23 9.41
CA ILE A 54 12.42 -5.92 8.91
C ILE A 54 11.15 -5.14 8.60
N ASP A 55 10.95 -4.03 9.31
CA ASP A 55 9.91 -3.06 9.04
C ASP A 55 10.53 -1.77 8.49
N PRO A 56 10.48 -1.53 7.17
CA PRO A 56 11.06 -0.35 6.56
C PRO A 56 10.07 0.83 6.49
N THR A 57 8.92 0.78 7.18
CA THR A 57 7.84 1.79 7.03
C THR A 57 8.35 3.22 7.16
N TYR A 58 9.10 3.53 8.22
CA TYR A 58 9.68 4.86 8.39
C TYR A 58 10.81 5.14 7.40
N THR A 59 11.63 4.14 7.07
CA THR A 59 12.73 4.30 6.10
C THR A 59 12.21 4.70 4.71
N VAL A 60 11.12 4.07 4.26
CA VAL A 60 10.52 4.35 2.95
C VAL A 60 9.79 5.70 2.93
N ARG A 61 9.18 6.11 4.05
CA ARG A 61 8.38 7.33 4.13
C ARG A 61 9.17 8.59 4.50
N ALA A 62 10.34 8.44 5.13
CA ALA A 62 11.14 9.57 5.60
C ALA A 62 12.33 9.91 4.70
N VAL A 63 12.61 9.10 3.67
CA VAL A 63 13.67 9.38 2.70
C VAL A 63 13.27 10.53 1.76
N PRO A 64 14.20 11.39 1.33
CA PRO A 64 13.92 12.40 0.32
C PRO A 64 13.39 11.79 -0.98
N ALA A 65 12.53 12.54 -1.67
CA ALA A 65 12.04 12.17 -2.99
C ALA A 65 13.21 11.98 -3.97
N ASN A 66 13.13 10.94 -4.81
CA ASN A 66 14.07 10.79 -5.91
C ASN A 66 13.81 11.87 -6.99
N ALA A 67 14.68 11.93 -8.00
CA ALA A 67 14.57 12.94 -9.07
C ALA A 67 13.24 12.86 -9.84
N ASN A 68 12.74 11.66 -10.12
CA ASN A 68 11.47 11.48 -10.83
C ASN A 68 10.29 11.97 -9.99
N ASP A 69 10.25 11.61 -8.71
CA ASP A 69 9.20 12.06 -7.79
C ASP A 69 9.27 13.57 -7.57
N SER A 70 10.47 14.14 -7.51
CA SER A 70 10.66 15.59 -7.38
C SER A 70 10.11 16.35 -8.59
N VAL A 71 10.37 15.87 -9.81
CA VAL A 71 9.80 16.45 -11.03
C VAL A 71 8.28 16.26 -11.03
N TYR A 72 7.79 15.06 -10.72
CA TYR A 72 6.36 14.76 -10.71
C TYR A 72 5.58 15.63 -9.72
N CYS A 73 6.05 15.73 -8.47
CA CYS A 73 5.46 16.59 -7.45
C CYS A 73 5.49 18.07 -7.85
N SER A 74 6.57 18.53 -8.48
CA SER A 74 6.68 19.91 -8.97
C SER A 74 5.63 20.22 -10.04
N VAL A 75 5.44 19.31 -11.00
CA VAL A 75 4.45 19.48 -12.06
C VAL A 75 3.02 19.43 -11.50
N LEU A 76 2.72 18.48 -10.61
CA LEU A 76 1.43 18.42 -9.92
C LEU A 76 1.10 19.72 -9.18
N ALA A 77 2.09 20.27 -8.43
CA ALA A 77 1.92 21.51 -7.69
C ALA A 77 1.66 22.71 -8.60
N GLN A 78 2.42 22.86 -9.70
CA GLN A 78 2.21 23.95 -10.67
C GLN A 78 0.81 23.89 -11.29
N HIS A 79 0.36 22.72 -11.72
CA HIS A 79 -0.99 22.55 -12.26
C HIS A 79 -2.08 22.84 -11.22
N ALA A 80 -1.86 22.48 -9.95
CA ALA A 80 -2.80 22.79 -8.87
C ALA A 80 -2.91 24.30 -8.65
N VAL A 81 -1.78 25.02 -8.65
CA VAL A 81 -1.74 26.49 -8.56
C VAL A 81 -2.45 27.12 -9.75
N HIS A 82 -2.16 26.69 -10.99
CA HIS A 82 -2.85 27.20 -12.17
C HIS A 82 -4.38 26.98 -12.08
N GLY A 83 -4.82 25.82 -11.61
CA GLY A 83 -6.24 25.54 -11.41
C GLY A 83 -6.89 26.44 -10.37
N ALA A 84 -6.22 26.63 -9.23
CA ALA A 84 -6.70 27.53 -8.19
C ALA A 84 -6.78 28.99 -8.69
N MET A 85 -5.77 29.46 -9.42
CA MET A 85 -5.74 30.80 -10.01
C MET A 85 -6.79 31.01 -11.10
N ALA A 86 -7.19 29.94 -11.79
CA ALA A 86 -8.31 29.96 -12.74
C ALA A 86 -9.70 29.91 -12.04
N GLY A 87 -9.74 29.82 -10.70
CA GLY A 87 -10.96 29.79 -9.91
C GLY A 87 -11.56 28.39 -9.71
N TYR A 88 -10.85 27.32 -10.06
CA TYR A 88 -11.32 25.96 -9.80
C TYR A 88 -11.14 25.58 -8.32
N THR A 89 -12.18 24.99 -7.75
CA THR A 89 -12.21 24.49 -6.36
C THR A 89 -12.79 23.08 -6.32
N GLY A 90 -12.54 22.35 -5.23
CA GLY A 90 -13.02 20.98 -5.05
C GLY A 90 -12.46 19.99 -6.09
N ALA A 91 -11.30 20.28 -6.66
CA ALA A 91 -10.61 19.45 -7.65
C ALA A 91 -9.23 19.02 -7.13
N ILE A 92 -8.76 17.87 -7.63
CA ILE A 92 -7.43 17.31 -7.38
C ILE A 92 -6.70 17.24 -8.72
N VAL A 93 -5.39 17.46 -8.73
CA VAL A 93 -4.56 17.22 -9.92
C VAL A 93 -3.98 15.81 -9.86
N GLY A 94 -4.09 15.07 -10.96
CA GLY A 94 -3.49 13.75 -11.09
C GLY A 94 -3.02 13.49 -12.52
N LYS A 95 -2.32 12.37 -12.70
CA LYS A 95 -1.86 11.92 -14.01
C LYS A 95 -2.69 10.71 -14.47
N VAL A 96 -3.30 10.83 -15.64
CA VAL A 96 -4.11 9.78 -16.27
C VAL A 96 -3.63 9.63 -17.71
N ASP A 97 -3.20 8.43 -18.08
CA ASP A 97 -2.66 8.13 -19.42
C ASP A 97 -1.61 9.15 -19.87
N GLU A 98 -0.58 9.31 -19.04
CA GLU A 98 0.52 10.26 -19.24
C GLU A 98 0.15 11.76 -19.31
N ARG A 99 -1.11 12.12 -19.05
CA ARG A 99 -1.58 13.52 -19.07
C ARG A 99 -1.99 14.01 -17.69
N TYR A 100 -1.66 15.26 -17.38
CA TYR A 100 -2.09 15.91 -16.15
C TYR A 100 -3.51 16.44 -16.31
N VAL A 101 -4.39 16.04 -15.40
CA VAL A 101 -5.82 16.35 -15.45
C VAL A 101 -6.32 16.83 -14.09
N MET A 102 -7.35 17.67 -14.10
CA MET A 102 -8.10 18.04 -12.90
C MET A 102 -9.28 17.10 -12.73
N LEU A 103 -9.38 16.50 -11.56
CA LEU A 103 -10.37 15.48 -11.22
C LEU A 103 -11.24 16.00 -10.08
N PRO A 104 -12.57 15.96 -10.17
CA PRO A 104 -13.44 16.38 -9.08
C PRO A 104 -13.23 15.51 -7.84
N MET A 105 -12.96 16.15 -6.69
CA MET A 105 -12.65 15.46 -5.43
C MET A 105 -13.75 14.48 -5.02
N HIS A 106 -15.01 14.87 -5.17
CA HIS A 106 -16.17 14.03 -4.84
C HIS A 106 -16.29 12.78 -5.72
N ALA A 107 -15.80 12.84 -6.97
CA ALA A 107 -15.80 11.68 -7.85
C ALA A 107 -14.74 10.68 -7.38
N ILE A 108 -13.56 11.17 -6.97
CA ILE A 108 -12.46 10.33 -6.47
C ILE A 108 -12.82 9.68 -5.14
N THR A 109 -13.38 10.42 -4.19
CA THR A 109 -13.69 9.88 -2.86
C THR A 109 -14.86 8.88 -2.84
N ARG A 110 -15.76 8.95 -3.83
CA ARG A 110 -16.86 7.98 -3.99
C ARG A 110 -16.45 6.72 -4.75
N MET A 111 -15.37 6.76 -5.51
CA MET A 111 -14.88 5.59 -6.22
C MET A 111 -14.36 4.55 -5.23
N LYS A 112 -14.57 3.27 -5.57
CA LYS A 112 -13.93 2.18 -4.83
C LYS A 112 -12.42 2.31 -4.95
N THR A 113 -11.70 2.09 -3.85
CA THR A 113 -10.25 2.03 -3.82
C THR A 113 -9.74 1.07 -4.89
N ARG A 114 -8.77 1.51 -5.69
CA ARG A 114 -8.13 0.63 -6.68
C ARG A 114 -7.52 -0.57 -5.95
N ARG A 115 -7.89 -1.77 -6.39
CA ARG A 115 -7.30 -3.03 -5.94
C ARG A 115 -6.44 -3.59 -7.06
N VAL A 116 -5.42 -4.36 -6.68
CA VAL A 116 -4.67 -5.15 -7.64
C VAL A 116 -5.61 -6.17 -8.25
N ASP A 117 -5.69 -6.19 -9.57
CA ASP A 117 -6.43 -7.22 -10.30
C ASP A 117 -5.57 -8.49 -10.34
N LEU A 118 -6.09 -9.57 -9.76
CA LEU A 118 -5.41 -10.87 -9.68
C LEU A 118 -5.25 -11.54 -11.05
N GLN A 119 -6.04 -11.14 -12.04
CA GLN A 119 -5.93 -11.63 -13.42
C GLN A 119 -5.06 -10.73 -14.30
N SER A 120 -4.53 -9.64 -13.73
CA SER A 120 -3.71 -8.70 -14.49
C SER A 120 -2.31 -9.24 -14.77
N ARG A 121 -1.75 -8.82 -15.91
CA ARG A 121 -0.38 -9.17 -16.31
C ARG A 121 0.68 -8.85 -15.24
N PRO A 122 0.65 -7.71 -14.52
CA PRO A 122 1.61 -7.45 -13.43
C PRO A 122 1.53 -8.48 -12.30
N PHE A 123 0.32 -8.90 -11.92
CA PHE A 123 0.15 -9.89 -10.85
C PHE A 123 0.60 -11.29 -11.29
N GLN A 124 0.25 -11.70 -12.51
CA GLN A 124 0.74 -12.96 -13.08
C GLN A 124 2.28 -12.99 -13.19
N ARG A 125 2.90 -11.86 -13.56
CA ARG A 125 4.36 -11.73 -13.56
C ARG A 125 4.95 -11.92 -12.16
N LEU A 126 4.31 -11.35 -11.13
CA LEU A 126 4.72 -11.54 -9.74
C LEU A 126 4.68 -13.04 -9.38
N LEU A 127 3.57 -13.74 -9.65
CA LEU A 127 3.44 -15.18 -9.39
C LEU A 127 4.53 -16.01 -10.09
N GLN A 128 4.77 -15.75 -11.37
CA GLN A 128 5.81 -16.46 -12.14
C GLN A 128 7.22 -16.19 -11.62
N THR A 129 7.48 -14.97 -11.13
CA THR A 129 8.81 -14.59 -10.64
C THR A 129 9.06 -15.14 -9.23
N THR A 130 8.06 -15.16 -8.37
CA THR A 130 8.19 -15.68 -6.99
C THR A 130 8.02 -17.20 -6.91
N GLY A 131 7.39 -17.82 -7.90
CA GLY A 131 7.05 -19.25 -7.89
C GLY A 131 6.04 -19.62 -6.80
N GLN A 132 5.34 -18.63 -6.22
CA GLN A 132 4.37 -18.88 -5.16
C GLN A 132 3.12 -19.58 -5.73
N PRO A 133 2.47 -20.47 -4.94
CA PRO A 133 1.23 -21.11 -5.36
C PRO A 133 0.13 -20.07 -5.57
N ASP A 134 -0.93 -20.44 -6.30
CA ASP A 134 -2.11 -19.59 -6.40
C ASP A 134 -2.78 -19.49 -5.03
N LEU A 135 -2.84 -18.27 -4.49
CA LEU A 135 -3.45 -17.92 -3.20
C LEU A 135 -4.78 -17.19 -3.40
N SER A 136 -5.36 -17.21 -4.60
CA SER A 136 -6.66 -16.63 -4.85
C SER A 136 -7.73 -17.31 -3.97
N PRO A 137 -8.63 -16.53 -3.32
CA PRO A 137 -9.74 -17.11 -2.59
C PRO A 137 -10.66 -17.83 -3.61
N GLY A 138 -10.86 -19.13 -3.40
CA GLY A 138 -11.80 -19.94 -4.17
C GLY A 138 -13.27 -19.59 -3.93
#